data_AF-A0A354SNP3-F1
#
_entry.id   AF-A0A354SNP3-F1
#
_cell.length_a   1.000
_cell.length_b   1.000
_cell.length_c   1.000
_cell.angle_alpha   90.00
_cell.angle_beta   90.00
_cell.angle_gamma   90.00
#
_symmetry.space_group_name_H-M   'P 1'
#
loop_
_entity.id
_entity.type
_entity.pdbx_description
1 polymer ?
#
loop_
_entity_poly.entity_id
_entity_poly.type
_entity_poly.pdbx_seq_one_letter_code
_entity_poly.pdbx_strand_id
1 'polypeptide(L)'
;NERKEGIEEGLAEGMKIGKEEGIVEGMKIGEKKGIQKGIERGKKEGMKEGKRENSLLIAQKMKKDGLPMEVIMKYTNLSKEDIEKLF
;
A
#
# COMPACT_ATOMS: atom_id res chain seq x y z
N ASN A 1 49.31 16.94 27.63
CA ASN A 1 48.50 17.57 26.58
C ASN A 1 48.14 16.57 25.50
N GLU A 2 49.11 15.94 24.84
CA GLU A 2 48.88 14.98 23.73
C GLU A 2 47.92 13.81 24.05
N ARG A 3 48.01 13.20 25.24
CA ARG A 3 47.09 12.10 25.62
C ARG A 3 45.62 12.54 25.71
N LYS A 4 45.38 13.79 26.12
CA LYS A 4 44.03 14.33 26.29
C LYS A 4 43.45 14.70 24.92
N GLU A 5 44.28 15.30 24.06
CA GLU A 5 43.94 15.62 22.67
C GLU A 5 43.58 14.34 21.88
N GLY A 6 44.38 13.28 21.97
CA GLY A 6 44.07 12.01 21.28
C GLY A 6 42.77 11.33 21.76
N ILE A 7 42.38 11.51 23.03
CA ILE A 7 41.09 11.01 23.54
C ILE A 7 39.93 11.86 23.02
N GLU A 8 40.07 13.18 23.00
CA GLU A 8 39.06 14.10 22.48
C GLU A 8 38.84 13.90 20.97
N GLU A 9 39.92 13.71 20.20
CA GLU A 9 39.86 13.40 18.77
C GLU A 9 39.17 12.06 18.51
N GLY A 10 39.57 10.99 19.22
CA GLY A 10 38.96 9.68 19.05
C GLY A 10 37.48 9.66 19.43
N LEU A 11 37.07 10.42 20.46
CA LEU A 11 35.66 10.55 20.82
C LEU A 11 34.88 11.34 19.77
N ALA A 12 35.44 12.45 19.27
CA ALA A 12 34.80 13.27 18.25
C ALA A 12 34.62 12.49 16.94
N GLU A 13 35.64 11.74 16.52
CA GLU A 13 35.59 10.89 15.33
C GLU A 13 34.57 9.76 15.50
N GLY A 14 34.60 9.04 16.64
CA GLY A 14 33.64 7.99 16.95
C GLY A 14 32.19 8.51 16.96
N MET A 15 31.94 9.68 17.54
CA MET A 15 30.62 10.33 17.51
C MET A 15 30.18 10.71 16.10
N LYS A 16 31.11 11.24 15.28
CA LYS A 16 30.82 11.61 13.90
C LYS A 16 30.44 10.39 13.07
N ILE A 17 31.24 9.33 13.13
CA ILE A 17 30.99 8.06 12.41
C ILE A 17 29.66 7.47 12.86
N GLY A 18 29.44 7.31 14.17
CA GLY A 18 28.20 6.73 14.68
C GLY A 18 26.95 7.53 14.30
N LYS A 19 27.05 8.86 14.24
CA LYS A 19 25.97 9.73 13.78
C LYS A 19 25.70 9.56 12.28
N GLU A 20 26.75 9.54 11.46
CA GLU A 20 26.63 9.36 10.01
C GLU A 20 26.03 7.99 9.67
N GLU A 21 26.52 6.92 10.29
CA GLU A 21 25.99 5.56 10.12
C GLU A 21 24.53 5.45 10.55
N GLY A 22 24.19 6.00 11.72
CA GLY A 22 22.82 5.99 12.22
C GLY A 22 21.83 6.74 11.32
N ILE A 23 22.25 7.86 10.71
CA ILE A 23 21.44 8.59 9.74
C ILE A 23 21.24 7.75 8.47
N VAL A 24 22.32 7.20 7.91
CA VAL A 24 22.27 6.40 6.68
C VAL A 24 21.40 5.17 6.85
N GLU A 25 21.58 4.43 7.95
CA GLU A 25 20.77 3.24 8.24
C GLU A 25 19.31 3.60 8.48
N GLY A 26 19.05 4.64 9.27
CA GLY A 26 17.70 5.15 9.53
C GLY A 26 16.97 5.53 8.25
N MET A 27 17.62 6.25 7.34
CA MET A 27 17.05 6.61 6.04
C MET A 27 16.75 5.38 5.17
N LYS A 28 17.70 4.45 5.06
CA LYS A 28 17.55 3.23 4.25
C LYS A 28 16.41 2.34 4.75
N ILE A 29 16.29 2.18 6.07
CA ILE A 29 15.19 1.42 6.69
C ILE A 29 13.86 2.14 6.48
N GLY A 30 13.84 3.46 6.67
CA GLY A 30 12.66 4.30 6.48
C GLY A 30 12.10 4.21 5.07
N GLU A 31 12.97 4.40 4.07
CA GLU A 31 12.63 4.32 2.65
C GLU A 31 12.10 2.93 2.27
N LYS A 32 12.82 1.86 2.64
CA LYS A 32 12.40 0.48 2.35
C LYS A 32 11.03 0.18 2.94
N LYS A 33 10.79 0.56 4.20
CA LYS A 33 9.49 0.36 4.86
C LYS A 33 8.39 1.19 4.21
N GLY A 34 8.69 2.43 3.81
CA GLY A 34 7.75 3.31 3.13
C GLY A 34 7.30 2.75 1.79
N ILE A 35 8.25 2.36 0.94
CA ILE A 35 7.98 1.74 -0.37
C ILE A 35 7.17 0.47 -0.22
N GLN A 36 7.58 -0.44 0.68
CA GLN A 36 6.88 -1.71 0.88
C GLN A 36 5.41 -1.51 1.29
N LYS A 37 5.16 -0.63 2.27
CA LYS A 37 3.81 -0.30 2.72
C LYS A 37 2.98 0.35 1.60
N GLY A 38 3.58 1.25 0.82
CA GLY A 38 2.92 1.89 -0.31
C GLY A 38 2.48 0.87 -1.38
N ILE A 39 3.37 -0.04 -1.76
CA ILE A 39 3.08 -1.09 -2.75
C ILE A 39 1.99 -2.04 -2.24
N GLU A 40 2.08 -2.49 -0.98
CA GLU A 40 1.09 -3.40 -0.40
C GLU A 40 -0.30 -2.77 -0.35
N ARG A 41 -0.39 -1.53 0.11
CA ARG A 41 -1.65 -0.78 0.15
C ARG A 41 -2.23 -0.58 -1.25
N GLY A 42 -1.42 -0.11 -2.20
CA GLY A 42 -1.86 0.12 -3.58
C GLY A 42 -2.35 -1.17 -4.25
N LYS A 43 -1.65 -2.29 -4.08
CA LYS A 43 -2.09 -3.60 -4.60
C LYS A 43 -3.42 -4.03 -3.99
N LYS A 44 -3.59 -3.88 -2.68
CA LYS A 44 -4.82 -4.29 -1.98
C LYS A 44 -6.02 -3.43 -2.40
N GLU A 45 -5.84 -2.12 -2.45
CA GLU A 45 -6.88 -1.17 -2.88
C GLU A 45 -7.25 -1.41 -4.35
N GLY A 46 -6.26 -1.47 -5.25
CA GLY A 46 -6.51 -1.72 -6.68
C GLY A 46 -7.15 -3.07 -6.97
N MET A 47 -6.78 -4.14 -6.26
CA MET A 47 -7.44 -5.45 -6.42
C MET A 47 -8.90 -5.42 -5.94
N LYS A 48 -9.19 -4.68 -4.87
CA LYS A 48 -10.56 -4.54 -4.36
C LYS A 48 -11.43 -3.73 -5.34
N GLU A 49 -10.89 -2.62 -5.83
CA GLU A 49 -11.57 -1.76 -6.82
C GLU A 49 -11.83 -2.52 -8.11
N GLY A 50 -10.80 -3.13 -8.71
CA GLY A 50 -10.94 -3.89 -9.95
C GLY A 50 -11.91 -5.08 -9.83
N LYS A 51 -11.95 -5.77 -8.68
CA LYS A 51 -12.97 -6.81 -8.45
C LYS A 51 -14.38 -6.24 -8.42
N ARG A 52 -14.58 -5.07 -7.81
CA ARG A 52 -15.90 -4.43 -7.75
C ARG A 52 -16.32 -3.91 -9.13
N GLU A 53 -15.42 -3.25 -9.85
CA GLU A 53 -15.66 -2.80 -11.23
C GLU A 53 -16.04 -3.97 -12.14
N ASN A 54 -15.28 -5.06 -12.08
CA ASN A 54 -15.59 -6.26 -12.86
C ASN A 54 -16.97 -6.85 -12.50
N SER A 55 -17.33 -6.85 -11.22
CA SER A 55 -18.65 -7.32 -10.78
C SER A 55 -19.78 -6.43 -11.32
N LEU A 56 -19.60 -5.12 -11.32
CA LEU A 56 -20.54 -4.15 -11.91
C LEU A 56 -20.69 -4.34 -13.43
N LEU A 57 -19.57 -4.53 -14.15
CA LEU A 57 -19.58 -4.78 -15.59
C LEU A 57 -20.32 -6.08 -15.96
N ILE A 58 -20.09 -7.15 -15.20
CA ILE A 58 -20.80 -8.42 -15.40
C ILE A 58 -22.29 -8.23 -15.11
N ALA A 59 -22.64 -7.58 -14.00
CA ALA A 59 -24.03 -7.33 -13.63
C ALA A 59 -24.78 -6.50 -14.68
N GLN A 60 -24.11 -5.49 -15.26
CA GLN A 60 -24.69 -4.67 -16.33
C GLN A 60 -25.00 -5.51 -17.58
N LYS A 61 -24.07 -6.38 -18.00
CA LYS A 61 -24.31 -7.31 -19.11
C LYS A 61 -25.46 -8.25 -18.82
N MET A 62 -25.47 -8.85 -17.63
CA MET A 62 -26.54 -9.77 -17.23
C MET A 62 -27.91 -9.08 -17.21
N LYS A 63 -27.99 -7.83 -16.72
CA LYS A 63 -29.21 -7.02 -16.74
C LYS A 63 -29.68 -6.75 -18.16
N LYS A 64 -28.75 -6.38 -19.06
CA LYS A 64 -29.03 -6.16 -20.49
C LYS A 64 -29.55 -7.42 -21.19
N ASP A 65 -29.05 -8.58 -20.79
CA ASP A 65 -29.48 -9.89 -21.31
C ASP A 65 -30.81 -10.36 -20.68
N GLY A 66 -31.42 -9.56 -19.80
CA GLY A 66 -32.73 -9.85 -19.20
C GLY A 66 -32.69 -10.90 -18.09
N LEU A 67 -31.52 -11.18 -17.50
CA LEU A 67 -31.40 -12.13 -16.41
C LEU A 67 -32.14 -11.64 -15.14
N PRO A 68 -32.76 -12.54 -14.37
CA PRO A 68 -33.44 -12.16 -13.14
C PRO A 68 -32.50 -11.52 -12.12
N MET A 69 -33.00 -10.53 -11.37
CA MET A 69 -32.26 -9.82 -10.32
C MET A 69 -31.55 -10.77 -9.34
N GLU A 70 -32.24 -11.82 -8.90
CA GLU A 70 -31.71 -12.83 -7.96
C GLU A 70 -30.49 -13.57 -8.53
N VAL A 71 -30.49 -13.84 -9.84
CA VAL A 71 -29.38 -14.47 -10.54
C VAL A 71 -28.19 -13.53 -10.60
N ILE A 72 -28.42 -12.26 -10.94
CA ILE A 72 -27.38 -11.23 -10.98
C ILE A 72 -26.73 -11.09 -9.60
N MET A 73 -27.53 -10.94 -8.55
CA MET A 73 -27.05 -10.85 -7.16
C MET A 73 -26.19 -12.05 -6.77
N LYS A 74 -26.65 -13.27 -7.08
CA LYS A 74 -25.96 -14.52 -6.75
C LYS A 74 -24.56 -14.62 -7.36
N TYR A 75 -24.39 -14.17 -8.60
CA TYR A 75 -23.10 -14.33 -9.31
C TYR A 75 -22.16 -13.14 -9.20
N THR A 76 -22.69 -11.94 -8.91
CA THR A 76 -21.89 -10.71 -8.86
C THR A 76 -21.61 -10.26 -7.43
N ASN A 77 -22.26 -10.86 -6.43
CA ASN A 77 -22.24 -10.43 -5.03
C ASN A 77 -22.58 -8.94 -4.84
N LEU A 78 -23.36 -8.36 -5.74
CA LEU A 78 -23.88 -7.01 -5.62
C LEU A 78 -25.21 -7.01 -4.87
N SER A 79 -25.48 -5.91 -4.17
CA SER A 79 -26.80 -5.70 -3.58
C SER A 79 -27.83 -5.37 -4.65
N LYS A 80 -29.11 -5.50 -4.28
CA LYS A 80 -30.22 -5.09 -5.15
C LYS A 80 -30.08 -3.61 -5.53
N GLU A 81 -29.74 -2.75 -4.57
CA GLU A 81 -29.57 -1.31 -4.81
C GLU A 81 -28.42 -1.01 -5.78
N ASP A 82 -27.32 -1.77 -5.71
CA ASP A 82 -26.20 -1.63 -6.66
C ASP A 82 -26.67 -1.97 -8.08
N ILE A 83 -27.47 -3.02 -8.26
CA ILE A 83 -27.95 -3.48 -9.58
C ILE A 83 -29.08 -2.60 -10.13
N GLU A 84 -29.93 -2.06 -9.26
CA GLU A 84 -30.98 -1.11 -9.66
C GLU A 84 -30.41 0.18 -10.22
N LYS A 85 -29.25 0.63 -9.71
CA LYS A 85 -28.50 1.78 -10.21
C LYS A 85 -27.76 1.54 -11.53
N LEU A 86 -27.62 0.29 -11.96
CA LEU A 86 -27.07 -0.03 -13.29
C LEU A 86 -28.14 0.31 -14.34
N PHE A 87 -27.86 1.25 -15.24
CA PHE A 87 -28.82 1.69 -16.27
C PHE A 87 -29.01 0.61 -17.35
#